data_AF-Q08G12-F1
#
_entry.id   AF-Q08G12-F1
#
_cell.length_a   1.000
_cell.length_b   1.000
_cell.length_c   1.000
_cell.angle_alpha   90.00
_cell.angle_beta   90.00
_cell.angle_gamma   90.00
#
_symmetry.space_group_name_H-M   'P 1'
#
loop_
_entity.id
_entity.type
_entity.pdbx_description
1 polymer ?
#
loop_
_entity_poly.entity_id
_entity_poly.type
_entity_poly.pdbx_seq_one_letter_code
_entity_poly.pdbx_strand_id
1 'polypeptide(L)' 'EFNTTQQSLQTKVQSTLQTMNTTFENRVKQAAEQLRKENNLDFILNKNSTIASDAQYDLTDKMIQKVNAMK' A
#
# COMPACT_ATOMS: atom_id res chain seq x y z
N GLU A 1 9.02 13.57 34.66
CA GLU A 1 7.73 13.04 34.16
C GLU A 1 7.32 13.65 32.83
N PHE A 2 7.13 14.97 32.71
CA PHE A 2 6.74 15.63 31.44
C PHE A 2 7.61 15.25 30.22
N ASN A 3 8.94 15.33 30.34
CA ASN A 3 9.87 14.96 29.25
C ASN A 3 9.77 13.47 28.87
N THR A 4 9.57 12.60 29.87
CA THR A 4 9.39 11.15 29.67
C THR A 4 8.07 10.85 28.96
N THR A 5 7.00 11.58 29.30
CA THR A 5 5.70 11.51 28.62
C THR A 5 5.80 11.97 27.17
N GLN A 6 6.52 13.08 26.90
CA GLN A 6 6.73 13.59 25.55
C GLN A 6 7.49 12.58 24.66
N GLN A 7 8.57 11.99 25.19
CA GLN A 7 9.34 10.98 24.47
C GLN A 7 8.52 9.72 24.19
N SER A 8 7.74 9.27 25.19
CA SER A 8 6.87 8.09 25.06
C SER A 8 5.78 8.30 24.01
N LEU A 9 5.21 9.52 23.93
CA LEU A 9 4.23 9.87 22.90
C LEU A 9 4.84 9.85 21.50
N GLN A 10 6.04 10.41 21.33
CA GLN A 10 6.76 10.39 20.05
C GLN A 10 7.04 8.96 19.58
N THR A 11 7.56 8.10 20.47
CA THR A 11 7.81 6.69 20.15
C THR A 11 6.52 5.96 19.76
N LYS A 12 5.42 6.21 20.47
CA LYS A 12 4.13 5.58 20.17
C LYS A 12 3.58 6.01 18.81
N VAL A 13 3.70 7.29 18.46
CA VAL A 13 3.31 7.80 17.13
C VAL A 13 4.15 7.15 16.02
N GLN A 14 5.47 7.10 16.18
CA GLN A 14 6.36 6.47 15.22
C GLN A 14 6.03 4.99 15.01
N SER A 15 5.85 4.24 16.10
CA SER A 15 5.46 2.83 16.05
C SER A 15 4.11 2.64 15.36
N THR A 16 3.13 3.49 15.66
CA THR A 16 1.80 3.43 15.03
C THR A 16 1.88 3.66 13.53
N LEU A 17 2.66 4.66 13.08
CA LEU A 17 2.88 4.93 11.66
C LEU A 17 3.57 3.75 10.95
N GLN A 18 4.56 3.13 11.59
CA GLN A 18 5.25 1.96 11.03
C GLN A 18 4.30 0.77 10.87
N THR A 19 3.48 0.48 11.89
CA THR A 19 2.47 -0.58 11.81
C THR A 19 1.45 -0.28 10.72
N MET A 20 0.94 0.95 10.65
CA MET A 20 -0.01 1.37 9.62
C MET A 20 0.56 1.18 8.21
N ASN A 21 1.79 1.63 7.97
CA ASN A 21 2.47 1.46 6.68
C ASN A 21 2.65 -0.02 6.32
N THR A 22 3.05 -0.85 7.28
CA THR A 22 3.23 -2.29 7.07
C THR A 22 1.91 -2.97 6.71
N THR A 23 0.83 -2.66 7.43
CA THR A 23 -0.51 -3.19 7.13
C THR A 23 -0.99 -2.73 5.76
N PHE A 24 -0.79 -1.46 5.43
CA PHE A 24 -1.15 -0.90 4.12
C PHE A 24 -0.39 -1.58 2.99
N GLU A 25 0.94 -1.70 3.09
CA GLU A 25 1.77 -2.37 2.09
C GLU A 25 1.33 -3.81 1.85
N ASN A 26 1.00 -4.55 2.92
CA ASN A 26 0.52 -5.93 2.79
C ASN A 26 -0.80 -6.00 2.02
N ARG A 27 -1.74 -5.09 2.29
CA ARG A 27 -3.01 -5.02 1.57
C ARG A 27 -2.81 -4.66 0.10
N VAL A 28 -1.93 -3.70 -0.20
CA VAL A 28 -1.59 -3.34 -1.59
C VAL A 28 -0.96 -4.52 -2.33
N LYS A 29 -0.01 -5.24 -1.71
CA LYS A 29 0.61 -6.43 -2.32
C LYS A 29 -0.40 -7.54 -2.59
N GLN A 30 -1.31 -7.79 -1.65
CA GLN A 30 -2.38 -8.78 -1.83
C GLN A 30 -3.33 -8.38 -2.97
N ALA A 31 -3.73 -7.11 -3.01
CA ALA A 31 -4.59 -6.58 -4.07
C ALA A 31 -3.92 -6.69 -5.44
N ALA A 32 -2.63 -6.36 -5.52
CA ALA A 32 -1.83 -6.50 -6.73
C ALA A 32 -1.81 -7.95 -7.22
N GLU A 33 -1.55 -8.91 -6.33
CA GLU A 33 -1.50 -10.32 -6.72
C GLU A 33 -2.87 -10.86 -7.16
N GLN A 34 -3.96 -10.43 -6.52
CA GLN A 34 -5.31 -10.80 -6.96
C GLN A 34 -5.60 -10.23 -8.36
N LEU A 35 -5.32 -8.95 -8.59
CA LEU A 35 -5.51 -8.32 -9.90
C LEU A 35 -4.63 -8.96 -10.98
N ARG A 36 -3.39 -9.31 -10.64
CA ARG A 36 -2.46 -9.98 -11.54
C ARG A 36 -3.06 -11.31 -12.03
N LYS A 37 -3.58 -12.13 -11.12
CA LYS A 37 -4.22 -13.41 -11.46
C LYS A 37 -5.51 -13.22 -12.26
N GLU A 38 -6.38 -12.30 -11.82
CA GLU A 38 -7.70 -12.06 -12.44
C GLU A 38 -7.63 -11.50 -13.85
N ASN A 39 -6.57 -10.75 -14.17
CA ASN A 39 -6.36 -10.16 -15.48
C ASN A 39 -5.31 -10.95 -16.28
N ASN A 40 -4.91 -12.14 -15.82
CA ASN A 40 -3.94 -13.02 -16.47
C ASN A 40 -2.61 -12.31 -16.84
N LEU A 41 -2.08 -11.51 -15.91
CA LEU A 41 -0.86 -10.75 -16.11
C LEU A 41 0.35 -11.53 -15.58
N ASP A 42 1.49 -11.39 -16.24
CA ASP A 42 2.75 -11.95 -15.74
C ASP A 42 3.33 -11.14 -14.59
N PHE A 43 3.23 -9.80 -14.66
CA PHE A 43 3.74 -8.87 -13.65
C PHE A 43 2.93 -7.57 -13.60
N ILE A 44 3.04 -6.86 -12.48
CA ILE A 44 2.53 -5.49 -12.30
C ILE A 44 3.72 -4.61 -11.94
N LEU A 45 3.91 -3.50 -12.66
CA LEU A 45 4.97 -2.54 -12.40
C LEU A 45 4.48 -1.37 -11.55
N ASN A 46 5.36 -0.83 -10.71
CA ASN A 46 5.09 0.42 -10.03
C ASN A 46 5.12 1.57 -11.05
N LYS A 47 4.11 2.44 -11.03
CA LYS A 47 4.04 3.59 -11.93
C LYS A 47 5.23 4.55 -11.76
N ASN A 48 5.76 4.67 -10.55
CA ASN A 48 6.95 5.50 -10.27
C ASN A 48 8.23 4.98 -10.94
N SER A 49 8.25 3.72 -11.38
CA SER A 49 9.36 3.13 -12.15
C SER A 49 9.06 3.05 -13.65
N THR A 50 8.02 3.74 -14.14
CA THR A 50 7.54 3.66 -15.52
C THR A 50 7.52 5.06 -16.15
N ILE A 51 8.25 5.26 -17.25
CA ILE A 51 8.34 6.57 -17.93
C ILE A 51 7.09 6.85 -18.79
N ALA A 52 6.55 5.81 -19.42
CA ALA A 52 5.35 5.87 -20.23
C ALA A 52 4.62 4.52 -20.23
N SER A 53 3.29 4.58 -20.27
CA SER A 53 2.41 3.41 -20.36
C SER A 53 1.07 3.83 -20.95
N ASP A 54 0.39 2.96 -21.70
CA ASP A 54 -0.99 3.22 -22.10
C ASP A 54 -1.93 3.17 -20.88
N ALA A 55 -2.86 4.12 -20.81
CA ALA A 55 -3.81 4.22 -19.71
C ALA A 55 -4.67 2.96 -19.54
N GLN A 56 -4.89 2.18 -20.61
CA GLN A 56 -5.63 0.93 -20.55
C GLN A 56 -4.98 -0.15 -19.68
N TYR A 57 -3.66 -0.06 -19.44
CA TYR A 57 -2.92 -0.99 -18.59
C TYR A 57 -2.72 -0.47 -17.16
N ASP A 58 -3.17 0.76 -16.86
CA ASP A 58 -3.09 1.30 -15.51
C ASP A 58 -4.16 0.66 -14.62
N LEU A 59 -3.71 -0.08 -13.61
CA LEU A 59 -4.59 -0.79 -12.67
C LEU A 59 -4.86 0.00 -11.38
N THR A 60 -4.44 1.26 -11.28
CA THR A 60 -4.52 2.04 -10.03
C THR A 60 -5.94 2.10 -9.46
N ASP A 61 -6.94 2.37 -10.28
CA ASP A 61 -8.34 2.43 -9.83
C ASP A 61 -8.84 1.06 -9.35
N LYS A 62 -8.51 0.00 -10.09
CA LYS A 62 -8.84 -1.38 -9.70
C LYS A 62 -8.14 -1.76 -8.39
N MET A 63 -6.89 -1.31 -8.18
CA MET A 63 -6.14 -1.52 -6.95
C MET A 63 -6.84 -0.89 -5.75
N ILE A 64 -7.28 0.37 -5.88
CA ILE A 64 -8.01 1.09 -4.83
C ILE A 64 -9.29 0.33 -4.46
N GLN A 65 -10.07 -0.09 -5.45
CA GLN A 65 -11.29 -0.87 -5.23
C GLN A 65 -11.01 -2.17 -4.49
N LYS A 66 -9.96 -2.90 -4.90
CA LYS A 66 -9.57 -4.18 -4.30
C LYS A 66 -9.12 -4.02 -2.86
N VAL A 67 -8.25 -3.04 -2.56
CA VAL A 67 -7.78 -2.75 -1.19
C VAL A 67 -8.96 -2.37 -0.29
N ASN A 68 -9.89 -1.55 -0.76
CA ASN A 68 -11.07 -1.15 0.01
C ASN A 68 -12.03 -2.30 0.30
N ALA A 69 -12.01 -3.36 -0.50
CA ALA A 69 -12.81 -4.57 -0.29
C ALA A 69 -12.20 -5.55 0.72
N MET A 70 -10.90 -5.45 1.04
CA MET A 70 -10.18 -6.32 1.99
C MET A 70 -10.41 -5.93 3.48
N LYS A 71 -11.65 -5.53 3.82
CA LYS A 71 -12.01 -5.06 5.16
C LYS A 71 -11.67 -6.07 6.24
#